data_AF-A0A915JRS1-F1
#
_entry.id   AF-A0A915JRS1-F1
#
_cell.length_a   1.000
_cell.length_b   1.000
_cell.length_c   1.000
_cell.angle_alpha   90.00
_cell.angle_beta   90.00
_cell.angle_gamma   90.00
#
_symmetry.space_group_name_H-M   'P 1'
#
loop_
_entity.id
_entity.type
_entity.pdbx_description
1 polymer ?
#
loop_
_entity_poly.entity_id
_entity_poly.type
_entity_poly.pdbx_seq_one_letter_code
_entity_poly.pdbx_strand_id
1 'polypeptide(L)'
;MLDCIHFIDTPKAVAFTLSTQDAQIGGFGKYADVTPDLLHTYLSLAGLSILNMDGLRPLDPTLNITFRSLMRKSQNSIKANNHTNNLPASNAFTGHCI
;
A
#
# COMPACT_ATOMS: atom_id res chain seq x y z
N MET A 1 4.19 -10.86 -11.98
CA MET A 1 2.96 -11.43 -12.56
C MET A 1 1.79 -10.72 -11.91
N LEU A 2 1.26 -9.69 -12.58
CA LEU A 2 0.13 -8.88 -12.10
C LEU A 2 -1.14 -9.40 -12.81
N ASP A 3 -2.29 -9.36 -12.13
CA ASP A 3 -3.60 -9.83 -12.64
C ASP A 3 -3.80 -11.36 -12.69
N CYS A 4 -3.47 -12.06 -11.62
CA CYS A 4 -3.63 -13.52 -11.49
C CYS A 4 -4.49 -13.93 -10.28
N ILE A 5 -5.28 -13.00 -9.75
CA ILE A 5 -6.10 -13.21 -8.55
C ILE A 5 -7.14 -14.32 -8.77
N HIS A 6 -7.61 -14.48 -10.01
CA HIS A 6 -8.55 -15.53 -10.40
C HIS A 6 -8.01 -16.96 -10.27
N PHE A 7 -6.69 -17.16 -10.13
CA PHE A 7 -6.10 -18.47 -9.85
C PHE A 7 -6.08 -18.83 -8.36
N ILE A 8 -6.44 -17.89 -7.48
CA ILE A 8 -6.37 -18.06 -6.03
C ILE A 8 -7.78 -18.30 -5.49
N ASP A 9 -7.91 -19.31 -4.62
CA ASP A 9 -9.09 -19.52 -3.80
C ASP A 9 -9.17 -18.43 -2.73
N THR A 10 -9.88 -17.35 -3.07
CA THR A 10 -10.00 -16.14 -2.24
C THR A 10 -10.50 -16.42 -0.82
N PRO A 11 -11.62 -17.15 -0.59
CA PRO A 11 -12.10 -17.38 0.77
C PRO A 11 -11.12 -18.20 1.61
N LYS A 12 -10.39 -19.16 1.03
CA LYS A 12 -9.34 -19.89 1.76
C LYS A 12 -8.15 -19.00 2.11
N ALA A 13 -7.74 -18.14 1.19
CA ALA A 13 -6.64 -17.19 1.43
C ALA A 13 -7.00 -16.21 2.56
N VAL A 14 -8.21 -15.64 2.53
CA VAL A 14 -8.71 -14.77 3.60
C VAL A 14 -8.78 -15.50 4.94
N ALA A 15 -9.33 -16.71 4.97
CA ALA A 15 -9.42 -17.50 6.20
C ALA A 15 -8.04 -17.81 6.80
N PHE A 16 -7.06 -18.17 5.95
CA PHE A 16 -5.68 -18.37 6.39
C PHE A 16 -5.07 -17.10 6.95
N THR A 17 -5.19 -15.97 6.26
CA THR A 17 -4.62 -14.70 6.75
C THR A 17 -5.26 -14.26 8.07
N LEU A 18 -6.58 -14.41 8.23
CA LEU A 18 -7.24 -14.09 9.50
C LEU A 18 -6.83 -15.04 10.64
N SER A 19 -6.47 -16.30 10.33
CA SER A 19 -5.96 -17.23 11.33
C SER A 19 -4.59 -16.86 11.91
N THR A 20 -3.83 -15.99 11.22
CA THR A 20 -2.54 -15.50 11.73
C THR A 20 -2.65 -14.18 12.49
N GLN A 21 -3.87 -13.66 12.67
CA GLN A 21 -4.12 -12.44 13.43
C GLN A 21 -4.03 -12.69 14.94
N ASP A 22 -3.26 -11.87 15.64
CA ASP A 22 -3.23 -11.91 17.11
C ASP A 22 -4.46 -11.22 17.69
N ALA A 23 -5.26 -11.94 18.49
CA ALA A 23 -6.51 -11.42 19.05
C ALA A 23 -6.32 -10.47 20.25
N GLN A 24 -5.14 -10.47 20.89
CA GLN A 24 -4.86 -9.68 22.09
C GLN A 24 -4.14 -8.37 21.77
N ILE A 25 -3.08 -8.45 20.97
CA ILE A 25 -2.21 -7.32 20.61
C ILE A 25 -2.64 -6.73 19.26
N GLY A 26 -3.28 -7.53 18.41
CA GLY A 26 -3.51 -7.18 17.01
C GLY A 26 -2.27 -7.43 16.13
N GLY A 27 -2.43 -7.15 14.84
CA GLY A 27 -1.39 -7.44 13.85
C GLY A 27 -1.42 -8.90 13.36
N PHE A 28 -0.53 -9.21 12.43
CA PHE A 28 -0.42 -10.53 11.81
C PHE A 28 0.98 -11.11 11.98
N GLY A 29 1.05 -12.38 12.32
CA GLY A 29 2.26 -13.18 12.35
C GLY A 29 2.53 -13.91 11.02
N LYS A 30 3.70 -14.54 10.94
CA LYS A 30 4.06 -15.43 9.82
C LYS A 30 3.12 -16.64 9.71
N TYR A 31 2.75 -17.19 10.85
CA TYR A 31 1.84 -18.32 11.01
C TYR A 31 0.92 -18.05 12.22
N ALA A 32 -0.08 -18.90 12.42
CA ALA A 32 -0.86 -18.89 13.65
C ALA A 32 0.05 -19.06 14.87
N ASP A 33 -0.31 -18.41 15.98
CA ASP A 33 0.37 -18.48 17.28
C ASP A 33 1.83 -17.98 17.30
N VAL A 34 2.25 -17.22 16.29
CA VAL A 34 3.55 -16.54 16.25
C VAL A 34 3.37 -15.06 16.55
N THR A 35 4.31 -14.47 17.29
CA THR A 35 4.31 -13.03 17.59
C THR A 35 4.17 -12.21 16.31
N PRO A 36 3.21 -11.26 16.26
CA PRO A 36 3.01 -10.41 15.10
C PRO A 36 4.19 -9.46 14.90
N ASP A 37 4.51 -9.17 13.64
CA ASP A 37 5.52 -8.17 13.29
C ASP A 37 5.01 -7.19 12.23
N LEU A 38 5.72 -6.08 12.06
CA LEU A 38 5.30 -5.00 11.15
C LEU A 38 5.27 -5.46 9.69
N LEU A 39 6.17 -6.35 9.29
CA LEU A 39 6.28 -6.81 7.90
C LEU A 39 5.08 -7.69 7.55
N HIS A 40 4.81 -8.72 8.34
CA HIS A 40 3.69 -9.64 8.09
C HIS A 40 2.35 -8.94 8.30
N THR A 41 2.26 -8.00 9.25
CA THR A 41 1.06 -7.17 9.40
C THR A 41 0.79 -6.35 8.13
N TYR A 42 1.81 -5.67 7.61
CA TYR A 42 1.65 -4.87 6.40
C TYR A 42 1.30 -5.72 5.17
N LEU A 43 2.02 -6.81 4.95
CA LEU A 43 1.80 -7.68 3.80
C LEU A 43 0.44 -8.39 3.87
N SER A 44 -0.02 -8.76 5.07
CA SER A 44 -1.35 -9.35 5.26
C SER A 44 -2.44 -8.33 4.93
N LEU A 45 -2.33 -7.10 5.41
CA LEU A 45 -3.28 -6.03 5.06
C LEU A 45 -3.26 -5.69 3.57
N ALA A 46 -2.07 -5.65 2.95
CA ALA A 46 -1.94 -5.42 1.51
C ALA A 46 -2.57 -6.58 0.70
N GLY A 47 -2.35 -7.83 1.10
CA GLY A 47 -2.96 -9.00 0.48
C GLY A 47 -4.48 -9.01 0.60
N LEU A 48 -5.01 -8.75 1.80
CA LEU A 48 -6.45 -8.64 2.03
C LEU A 48 -7.08 -7.49 1.23
N SER A 49 -6.37 -6.38 1.06
CA SER A 49 -6.80 -5.27 0.20
C SER A 49 -6.87 -5.68 -1.27
N ILE A 50 -5.88 -6.43 -1.77
CA ILE A 50 -5.88 -6.96 -3.16
C ILE A 50 -7.03 -7.96 -3.37
N LEU A 51 -7.37 -8.74 -2.33
CA LEU A 51 -8.50 -9.67 -2.34
C LEU A 51 -9.87 -8.99 -2.15
N ASN A 52 -9.92 -7.65 -2.15
CA ASN A 52 -11.13 -6.84 -1.95
C ASN A 52 -11.89 -7.13 -0.65
N MET A 53 -11.16 -7.35 0.46
CA MET A 53 -11.79 -7.44 1.78
C MET A 53 -12.42 -6.11 2.17
N ASP A 54 -13.65 -6.16 2.68
CA ASP A 54 -14.38 -4.99 3.14
C ASP A 54 -13.64 -4.21 4.23
N GLY A 55 -13.75 -2.88 4.18
CA GLY A 55 -13.12 -1.99 5.16
C GLY A 55 -11.65 -1.63 4.87
N LEU A 56 -11.01 -2.26 3.87
CA LEU A 56 -9.67 -1.90 3.42
C LEU A 56 -9.71 -0.97 2.21
N ARG A 57 -8.76 -0.05 2.15
CA ARG A 57 -8.58 0.82 0.97
C ARG A 57 -7.97 0.02 -0.17
N PRO A 58 -8.33 0.31 -1.43
CA PRO A 58 -7.76 -0.40 -2.57
C PRO A 58 -6.26 -0.09 -2.70
N LEU A 59 -5.49 -1.12 -3.01
CA LEU A 59 -4.04 -1.09 -3.14
C LEU A 59 -3.62 -1.38 -4.58
N ASP A 60 -2.64 -0.64 -5.08
CA ASP A 60 -1.96 -0.96 -6.33
C ASP A 60 -0.91 -2.06 -6.05
N PRO A 61 -1.08 -3.29 -6.59
CA PRO A 61 -0.14 -4.38 -6.37
C PRO A 61 1.21 -4.14 -7.06
N THR A 62 1.29 -3.22 -8.03
CA THR A 62 2.53 -2.94 -8.77
C THR A 62 3.54 -2.22 -7.90
N LEU A 63 3.09 -1.18 -7.20
CA LEU A 63 3.94 -0.37 -6.33
C LEU A 63 3.77 -0.70 -4.84
N ASN A 64 2.84 -1.61 -4.52
CA ASN A 64 2.48 -1.96 -3.15
C ASN A 64 2.16 -0.73 -2.30
N ILE A 65 1.35 0.19 -2.85
CA ILE A 65 0.87 1.39 -2.16
C ILE A 65 -0.63 1.59 -2.44
N THR A 66 -1.32 2.31 -1.56
CA THR A 66 -2.73 2.64 -1.81
C THR A 66 -2.90 3.52 -3.06
N PHE A 67 -4.02 3.34 -3.76
CA PHE A 67 -4.35 4.20 -4.91
C PHE A 67 -4.41 5.69 -4.54
N ARG A 68 -4.79 6.00 -3.30
CA ARG A 68 -4.74 7.37 -2.76
C ARG A 68 -3.33 7.97 -2.85
N SER A 69 -2.31 7.23 -2.42
CA SER A 69 -0.91 7.68 -2.48
C SER A 69 -0.43 7.81 -3.92
N LEU A 70 -0.82 6.87 -4.78
CA LEU A 70 -0.50 6.92 -6.21
C LEU A 70 -1.09 8.15 -6.91
N MET A 71 -2.37 8.45 -6.64
CA MET A 71 -3.04 9.65 -7.17
C MET A 71 -2.35 10.93 -6.72
N ARG A 72 -1.93 11.01 -5.45
CA ARG A 72 -1.18 12.17 -4.95
C ARG A 72 0.17 12.33 -5.64
N LYS A 73 0.87 11.22 -5.93
CA LYS A 73 2.13 11.25 -6.68
C LYS A 73 1.92 11.83 -8.08
N SER A 74 0.86 11.40 -8.77
CA SER A 74 0.50 11.93 -10.09
C SER A 74 0.22 13.44 -10.05
N GLN A 75 -0.63 13.90 -9.13
CA GLN A 75 -0.96 15.33 -9.00
C GLN A 75 0.26 16.20 -8.66
N ASN A 76 1.12 15.71 -7.76
CA ASN A 76 2.35 16.42 -7.41
C ASN A 76 3.31 16.50 -8.60
N SER A 77 3.42 15.45 -9.41
CA SER A 77 4.25 15.47 -10.63
C SER A 77 3.74 16.50 -11.65
N ILE A 78 2.42 16.59 -11.85
CA ILE A 78 1.81 17.58 -12.74
C ILE A 78 2.07 19.00 -12.22
N LYS A 79 1.91 19.23 -10.92
CA LYS A 79 2.18 20.53 -10.30
C LYS A 79 3.65 20.93 -10.42
N ALA A 80 4.57 20.00 -10.21
CA ALA A 80 6.01 20.23 -10.38
C ALA A 80 6.34 20.62 -11.82
N ASN A 81 5.81 19.87 -12.81
CA ASN A 81 6.04 20.15 -14.23
C ASN A 81 5.45 21.51 -14.66
N ASN A 82 4.28 21.88 -14.13
CA ASN A 82 3.67 23.18 -14.42
C ASN A 82 4.42 24.35 -13.76
N HIS A 83 5.10 24.11 -12.64
CA HIS A 83 5.97 25.10 -12.00
C HIS A 83 7.29 25.24 -12.77
N THR A 84 7.90 24.16 -13.25
CA THR A 84 9.13 24.24 -14.08
C THR A 84 8.89 24.93 -15.41
N ASN A 85 7.71 24.77 -16.00
CA ASN A 85 7.35 25.41 -17.27
C ASN A 85 6.99 26.91 -17.14
N ASN A 86 6.75 27.40 -15.90
CA ASN A 86 6.43 28.81 -15.62
C ASN A 86 7.55 29.55 -14.87
N LEU A 87 8.69 28.91 -14.64
CA LEU A 87 9.86 29.58 -14.09
C LEU A 87 10.64 30.25 -15.24
N PRO A 88 10.89 31.57 -15.22
CA PRO A 88 11.97 32.11 -16.04
C PRO A 88 13.27 31.42 -15.63
N ALA A 89 14.16 31.16 -16.59
CA ALA A 89 15.44 30.49 -16.36
C ALA A 89 16.37 31.33 -15.46
N SER A 90 16.07 31.42 -14.16
CA SER A 90 16.97 31.86 -13.11
C SER A 90 16.38 31.48 -11.75
N ASN A 91 17.24 30.97 -10.86
CA ASN A 91 17.04 30.77 -9.43
C ASN A 91 16.56 29.37 -8.99
N ALA A 92 17.38 28.37 -9.32
CA ALA A 92 17.46 27.15 -8.53
C ALA A 92 18.35 27.39 -7.30
N PHE A 93 17.79 27.84 -6.18
CA PHE A 93 18.26 27.48 -4.83
C PHE A 93 17.33 28.05 -3.74
N THR A 94 17.26 27.33 -2.62
CA THR A 94 16.71 27.65 -1.29
C THR A 94 15.33 27.10 -0.92
N GLY A 95 15.26 26.50 0.28
CA GLY A 95 14.02 26.25 1.03
C GLY A 95 13.77 24.78 1.36
N HIS A 96 14.55 24.14 2.24
CA HIS A 96 14.33 24.07 3.70
C HIS A 96 13.16 23.15 4.10
N CYS A 97 13.48 21.88 4.39
CA CYS A 97 12.58 20.97 5.08
C CYS A 97 12.55 21.34 6.56
N ILE A 98 11.39 21.80 7.02
CA ILE A 98 10.89 21.51 8.37
C ILE A 98 9.68 20.59 8.23
#